data_AF-W7UHQ7-F1
#
_entry.id   AF-W7UHQ7-F1
#
_cell.length_a   1.000
_cell.length_b   1.000
_cell.length_c   1.000
_cell.angle_alpha   90.00
_cell.angle_beta   90.00
_cell.angle_gamma   90.00
#
_symmetry.space_group_name_H-M   'P 1'
#
loop_
_entity.id
_entity.type
_entity.pdbx_description
1 polymer ?
#
loop_
_entity_poly.entity_id
_entity_poly.type
_entity_poly.pdbx_seq_one_letter_code
_entity_poly.pdbx_strand_id
1 'polypeptide(L)'
;MTALLVIDAQELITNDRLYAFDRFTENVRTLIAEARKFGVEVIYVRHDDGEGKPLSMGNEGFDVYSGFAPEAGERIFDKYVNSPFRDSGLLEYLQKKGVKRLIVTGLQTDYCIDATVKCGFENGFEMIVPEFCNSTFDNDFMTAEQTYCYYNEFMWKNRYAKCIDMAEALDMIRNPKDKPKFIRVNKTQIRRATEEDASRIAEILVFAKRMKYRSIFNDDAYSFGELQVIPVAKKYIENGFLDNMFLYDDGIIKGLIRIEKEEILELYVDHFFQGQGVGSELIKYAKENYPVSFLWTIEKNIDAVHFYEAHGFHLTDTRKLEEGTTEYIVMMRR
;
A
#
# COMPACT_ATOMS: atom_id res chain seq x y z
N MET A 1 18.49 -12.43 2.03
CA MET A 1 18.11 -13.12 3.28
C MET A 1 16.61 -12.98 3.44
N THR A 2 15.96 -14.07 3.85
CA THR A 2 14.50 -14.17 4.08
C THR A 2 14.23 -14.24 5.58
N ALA A 3 13.14 -13.64 6.05
CA ALA A 3 12.61 -13.82 7.40
C ALA A 3 11.09 -14.10 7.33
N LEU A 4 10.57 -14.81 8.34
CA LEU A 4 9.14 -15.02 8.54
C LEU A 4 8.66 -14.06 9.63
N LEU A 5 7.66 -13.24 9.32
CA LEU A 5 7.01 -12.32 10.26
C LEU A 5 5.65 -12.86 10.70
N VAL A 6 5.44 -13.00 12.00
CA VAL A 6 4.15 -13.33 12.63
C VAL A 6 3.63 -12.06 13.30
N ILE A 7 2.64 -11.42 12.68
CA ILE A 7 2.12 -10.10 13.06
C ILE A 7 0.84 -10.24 13.88
N ASP A 8 0.84 -9.77 15.12
CA ASP A 8 -0.34 -9.55 15.97
C ASP A 8 -1.27 -10.77 16.11
N ALA A 9 -0.75 -11.98 15.93
CA ALA A 9 -1.49 -13.20 16.20
C ALA A 9 -1.47 -13.46 17.71
N GLN A 10 -2.14 -12.58 18.47
CA GLN A 10 -2.23 -12.59 19.93
C GLN A 10 -3.49 -13.34 20.39
N GLU A 11 -3.47 -13.89 21.61
CA GLU A 11 -4.54 -14.71 22.18
C GLU A 11 -5.91 -14.06 22.08
N LEU A 12 -6.03 -12.77 22.41
CA LEU A 12 -7.31 -12.06 22.43
C LEU A 12 -8.05 -12.11 21.08
N ILE A 13 -7.30 -12.01 19.98
CA ILE A 13 -7.85 -11.84 18.63
C ILE A 13 -7.67 -13.07 17.74
N THR A 14 -7.05 -14.13 18.23
CA THR A 14 -6.86 -15.38 17.49
C THR A 14 -7.89 -16.42 17.94
N ASN A 15 -9.10 -16.36 17.37
CA ASN A 15 -10.23 -17.23 17.74
C ASN A 15 -11.05 -17.69 16.52
N ASP A 16 -11.97 -18.62 16.76
CA ASP A 16 -12.80 -19.33 15.76
C ASP A 16 -13.70 -18.44 14.88
N ARG A 17 -13.89 -17.17 15.24
CA ARG A 17 -14.63 -16.19 14.43
C ARG A 17 -13.84 -15.67 13.22
N LEU A 18 -12.53 -15.91 13.18
CA LEU A 18 -11.69 -15.54 12.04
C LEU A 18 -12.07 -16.34 10.80
N TYR A 19 -12.01 -15.69 9.62
CA TYR A 19 -12.16 -16.41 8.35
C TYR A 19 -11.15 -17.55 8.24
N ALA A 20 -11.66 -18.75 7.95
CA ALA A 20 -10.87 -19.97 7.78
C ALA A 20 -9.91 -20.25 8.96
N PHE A 21 -10.32 -19.98 10.21
CA PHE A 21 -9.51 -20.10 11.44
C PHE A 21 -8.62 -21.36 11.49
N ASP A 22 -9.18 -22.54 11.30
CA ASP A 22 -8.43 -23.80 11.38
C ASP A 22 -7.31 -23.86 10.31
N ARG A 23 -7.64 -23.45 9.08
CA ARG A 23 -6.68 -23.41 7.97
C ARG A 23 -5.61 -22.35 8.21
N PHE A 24 -6.00 -21.18 8.72
CA PHE A 24 -5.09 -20.11 9.10
C PHE A 24 -4.08 -20.60 10.14
N THR A 25 -4.56 -21.08 11.29
CA THR A 25 -3.67 -21.49 12.38
C THR A 25 -2.76 -22.64 11.97
N GLU A 26 -3.26 -23.60 11.20
CA GLU A 26 -2.44 -24.73 10.72
C GLU A 26 -1.36 -24.30 9.72
N ASN A 27 -1.69 -23.40 8.80
CA ASN A 27 -0.71 -22.87 7.86
C ASN A 27 0.39 -22.07 8.58
N VAL A 28 0.02 -21.21 9.54
CA VAL A 28 1.00 -20.45 10.34
C VAL A 28 1.93 -21.40 11.11
N ARG A 29 1.40 -22.43 11.78
CA ARG A 29 2.21 -23.47 12.46
C ARG A 29 3.19 -24.13 11.49
N THR A 30 2.70 -24.49 10.30
CA THR A 30 3.50 -25.16 9.28
C THR A 30 4.65 -24.29 8.80
N LEU A 31 4.40 -23.00 8.52
CA LEU A 31 5.44 -22.05 8.11
C LEU A 31 6.49 -21.85 9.21
N ILE A 32 6.06 -21.71 10.47
CA ILE A 32 6.96 -21.55 11.62
C ILE A 32 7.84 -22.79 11.79
N ALA A 33 7.24 -23.98 11.76
CA ALA A 33 7.97 -25.24 11.91
C ALA A 33 9.02 -25.42 10.81
N GLU A 34 8.68 -25.14 9.55
CA GLU A 34 9.62 -25.23 8.45
C GLU A 34 10.68 -24.11 8.50
N ALA A 35 10.32 -22.89 8.91
CA ALA A 35 11.28 -21.81 9.08
C ALA A 35 12.35 -22.16 10.12
N ARG A 36 11.93 -22.67 11.29
CA ARG A 36 12.83 -23.16 12.34
C ARG A 36 13.74 -24.27 11.81
N LYS A 37 13.19 -25.25 11.10
CA LYS A 37 13.93 -26.39 10.54
C LYS A 37 14.99 -25.99 9.50
N PHE A 38 14.73 -24.98 8.68
CA PHE A 38 15.64 -24.52 7.62
C PHE A 38 16.45 -23.27 7.99
N GLY A 39 16.38 -22.83 9.26
CA GLY A 39 17.14 -21.70 9.77
C GLY A 39 16.70 -20.34 9.20
N VAL A 40 15.46 -20.23 8.75
CA VAL A 40 14.82 -18.94 8.44
C VAL A 40 14.38 -18.32 9.76
N GLU A 41 14.81 -17.10 10.02
CA GLU A 41 14.51 -16.40 11.28
C GLU A 41 13.01 -16.11 11.39
N VAL A 42 12.37 -16.61 12.45
CA VAL A 42 10.98 -16.30 12.83
C VAL A 42 10.99 -15.10 13.77
N ILE A 43 10.23 -14.07 13.42
CA ILE A 43 10.13 -12.82 14.16
C ILE A 43 8.66 -12.56 14.45
N TYR A 44 8.36 -12.32 15.71
CA TYR A 44 7.02 -12.02 16.18
C TYR A 44 6.85 -10.52 16.40
N VAL A 45 5.65 -10.05 16.14
CA VAL A 45 5.21 -8.70 16.47
C VAL A 45 3.92 -8.78 17.26
N ARG A 46 3.80 -7.96 18.32
CA ARG A 46 2.58 -7.80 19.10
C ARG A 46 2.13 -6.36 19.07
N HIS A 47 0.82 -6.15 18.99
CA HIS A 47 0.23 -4.84 19.14
C HIS A 47 -0.11 -4.57 20.61
N ASP A 48 0.23 -3.37 21.07
CA ASP A 48 -0.18 -2.84 22.36
C ASP A 48 -1.08 -1.63 22.10
N ASP A 49 -2.37 -1.76 22.44
CA ASP A 49 -3.38 -0.71 22.33
C ASP A 49 -3.19 0.42 23.38
N GLY A 50 -2.26 0.22 24.33
CA GLY A 50 -1.96 1.17 25.40
C GLY A 50 -2.80 0.97 26.66
N GLU A 51 -2.32 1.53 27.77
CA GLU A 51 -2.83 1.27 29.12
C GLU A 51 -4.37 1.27 29.24
N GLY A 52 -4.90 0.21 29.86
CA GLY A 52 -6.33 0.05 30.11
C GLY A 52 -7.16 -0.49 28.94
N LYS A 53 -6.55 -0.80 27.79
CA LYS A 53 -7.23 -1.45 26.66
C LYS A 53 -7.15 -2.98 26.75
N PRO A 54 -8.09 -3.73 26.14
CA PRO A 54 -8.07 -5.20 26.19
C PRO A 54 -6.77 -5.83 25.67
N LEU A 55 -6.22 -5.33 24.57
CA LEU A 55 -4.98 -5.81 23.95
C LEU A 55 -3.75 -5.01 24.42
N SER A 56 -3.55 -4.92 25.73
CA SER A 56 -2.41 -4.19 26.32
C SER A 56 -1.50 -5.11 27.11
N MET A 57 -0.22 -4.72 27.20
CA MET A 57 0.77 -5.47 27.97
C MET A 57 0.31 -5.72 29.40
N GLY A 58 0.43 -6.97 29.85
CA GLY A 58 0.01 -7.42 31.19
C GLY A 58 -1.38 -8.05 31.23
N ASN A 59 -2.19 -7.93 30.18
CA ASN A 59 -3.47 -8.64 30.06
C ASN A 59 -3.27 -10.06 29.52
N GLU A 60 -4.16 -10.98 29.92
CA GLU A 60 -4.11 -12.40 29.52
C GLU A 60 -4.12 -12.59 27.99
N GLY A 61 -4.85 -11.75 27.26
CA GLY A 61 -4.96 -11.84 25.81
C GLY A 61 -3.81 -11.21 25.01
N PHE A 62 -2.80 -10.65 25.68
CA PHE A 62 -1.72 -9.89 25.02
C PHE A 62 -0.64 -10.77 24.41
N ASP A 63 -0.38 -11.94 24.98
CA ASP A 63 0.68 -12.81 24.46
C ASP A 63 0.33 -13.39 23.10
N VAL A 64 1.37 -13.78 22.35
CA VAL A 64 1.20 -14.49 21.08
C VAL A 64 0.38 -15.76 21.32
N TYR A 65 -0.54 -16.04 20.41
CA TYR A 65 -1.42 -17.20 20.46
C TYR A 65 -0.64 -18.49 20.72
N SER A 66 -1.05 -19.20 21.76
CA SER A 66 -0.41 -20.41 22.31
C SER A 66 -0.24 -21.52 21.27
N GLY A 67 -1.12 -21.57 20.26
CA GLY A 67 -1.04 -22.52 19.15
C GLY A 67 0.25 -22.43 18.32
N PHE A 68 1.01 -21.33 18.41
CA PHE A 68 2.30 -21.16 17.75
C PHE A 68 3.22 -20.15 18.48
N ALA A 69 3.22 -20.23 19.81
CA ALA A 69 4.00 -19.34 20.67
C ALA A 69 5.49 -19.28 20.30
N PRO A 70 6.16 -18.13 20.55
CA PRO A 70 7.60 -17.99 20.35
C PRO A 70 8.41 -18.98 21.18
N GLU A 71 9.46 -19.55 20.59
CA GLU A 71 10.48 -20.32 21.29
C GLU A 71 11.51 -19.41 21.95
N ALA A 72 12.25 -19.96 22.93
CA ALA A 72 13.30 -19.23 23.62
C ALA A 72 14.36 -18.72 22.64
N GLY A 73 14.56 -17.39 22.62
CA GLY A 73 15.54 -16.73 21.75
C GLY A 73 14.96 -16.19 20.44
N GLU A 74 13.72 -16.52 20.08
CA GLU A 74 13.02 -15.86 18.97
C GLU A 74 12.68 -14.41 19.33
N ARG A 75 12.72 -13.52 18.33
CA ARG A 75 12.56 -12.08 18.55
C ARG A 75 11.09 -11.71 18.60
N ILE A 76 10.73 -10.87 19.57
CA ILE A 76 9.43 -10.24 19.70
C ILE A 76 9.63 -8.73 19.65
N PHE A 77 8.86 -8.04 18.83
CA PHE A 77 8.79 -6.58 18.76
C PHE A 77 7.39 -6.12 19.15
N ASP A 78 7.28 -5.17 20.05
CA ASP A 78 6.00 -4.58 20.42
C ASP A 78 5.79 -3.27 19.62
N LYS A 79 4.57 -3.03 19.13
CA LYS A 79 4.21 -1.84 18.33
C LYS A 79 2.93 -1.19 18.82
N TYR A 80 2.85 0.13 18.60
CA TYR A 80 1.75 0.98 19.07
C TYR A 80 0.89 1.56 17.93
N VAL A 81 1.20 1.22 16.68
CA VAL A 81 0.42 1.58 15.49
C VAL A 81 0.32 0.38 14.55
N ASN A 82 -0.52 0.44 13.52
CA ASN A 82 -0.75 -0.70 12.61
C ASN A 82 0.54 -1.18 11.94
N SER A 83 1.35 -0.26 11.42
CA SER A 83 2.62 -0.60 10.76
C SER A 83 3.69 -1.01 11.80
N PRO A 84 4.26 -2.22 11.69
CA PRO A 84 5.29 -2.68 12.61
C PRO A 84 6.64 -2.03 12.34
N PHE A 85 6.79 -1.22 11.30
CA PHE A 85 8.04 -0.56 10.96
C PHE A 85 8.21 0.81 11.62
N ARG A 86 7.14 1.34 12.23
CA ARG A 86 7.17 2.63 12.91
C ARG A 86 7.44 2.45 14.39
N ASP A 87 8.55 3.01 14.86
CA ASP A 87 8.91 3.16 16.27
C ASP A 87 8.97 1.86 17.10
N SER A 88 9.04 0.68 16.46
CA SER A 88 9.14 -0.63 17.12
C SER A 88 10.58 -1.18 17.21
N GLY A 89 11.50 -0.64 16.38
CA GLY A 89 12.86 -1.18 16.19
C GLY A 89 12.97 -2.31 15.16
N LEU A 90 11.85 -2.79 14.59
CA LEU A 90 11.84 -3.88 13.62
C LEU A 90 12.56 -3.51 12.31
N LEU A 91 12.34 -2.30 11.81
CA LEU A 91 12.90 -1.86 10.53
C LEU A 91 14.43 -1.83 10.59
N GLU A 92 14.98 -1.22 11.63
CA GLU A 92 16.41 -1.11 11.89
C GLU A 92 17.05 -2.49 12.05
N TYR A 93 16.35 -3.39 12.75
CA TYR A 93 16.79 -4.77 12.92
C TYR A 93 16.91 -5.51 11.58
N LEU A 94 15.85 -5.48 10.77
CA LEU A 94 15.79 -6.14 9.47
C LEU A 94 16.84 -5.58 8.50
N GLN A 95 17.01 -4.26 8.47
CA GLN A 95 18.03 -3.60 7.65
C GLN A 95 19.44 -3.99 8.07
N LYS A 96 19.74 -3.97 9.38
CA LYS A 96 21.05 -4.38 9.93
C LYS A 96 21.38 -5.84 9.62
N LYS A 97 20.37 -6.71 9.59
CA LYS A 97 20.49 -8.13 9.21
C LYS A 97 20.64 -8.34 7.70
N GLY A 98 20.40 -7.31 6.88
CA GLY A 98 20.41 -7.44 5.42
C GLY A 98 19.24 -8.29 4.90
N VAL A 99 18.11 -8.30 5.62
CA VAL A 99 16.88 -8.96 5.14
C VAL A 99 16.40 -8.24 3.89
N LYS A 100 15.97 -9.02 2.90
CA LYS A 100 15.47 -8.52 1.61
C LYS A 100 14.09 -9.06 1.26
N ARG A 101 13.68 -10.17 1.86
CA ARG A 101 12.39 -10.82 1.64
C ARG A 101 11.71 -11.07 2.98
N LEU A 102 10.44 -10.76 3.06
CA LEU A 102 9.60 -10.99 4.23
C LEU A 102 8.43 -11.87 3.82
N ILE A 103 8.32 -13.04 4.44
CA ILE A 103 7.09 -13.85 4.41
C ILE A 103 6.23 -13.34 5.56
N VAL A 104 5.03 -12.85 5.26
CA VAL A 104 4.17 -12.21 6.25
C VAL A 104 2.96 -13.08 6.54
N THR A 105 2.70 -13.28 7.83
CA THR A 105 1.54 -13.97 8.36
C THR A 105 1.02 -13.24 9.59
N GLY A 106 -0.27 -13.38 9.88
CA GLY A 106 -0.86 -12.87 11.13
C GLY A 106 -2.19 -12.17 10.94
N LEU A 107 -2.49 -11.22 11.83
CA LEU A 107 -3.79 -10.56 11.93
C LEU A 107 -3.64 -9.03 12.02
N GLN A 108 -4.64 -8.24 11.67
CA GLN A 108 -5.77 -8.57 10.81
C GLN A 108 -5.47 -8.17 9.37
N THR A 109 -6.05 -8.87 8.39
CA THR A 109 -5.86 -8.65 6.94
C THR A 109 -5.93 -7.17 6.56
N ASP A 110 -7.03 -6.50 6.89
CA ASP A 110 -7.36 -5.12 6.50
C ASP A 110 -6.79 -4.04 7.44
N TYR A 111 -6.04 -4.43 8.47
CA TYR A 111 -5.40 -3.53 9.42
C TYR A 111 -3.88 -3.70 9.42
N CYS A 112 -3.33 -4.44 10.38
CA CYS A 112 -1.90 -4.54 10.60
C CYS A 112 -1.19 -5.29 9.48
N ILE A 113 -1.83 -6.28 8.85
CA ILE A 113 -1.24 -6.99 7.70
C ILE A 113 -1.15 -6.05 6.49
N ASP A 114 -2.22 -5.32 6.14
CA ASP A 114 -2.17 -4.34 5.04
C ASP A 114 -1.08 -3.29 5.26
N ALA A 115 -1.02 -2.72 6.47
CA ALA A 115 0.02 -1.76 6.84
C ALA A 115 1.43 -2.37 6.75
N THR A 116 1.61 -3.62 7.19
CA THR A 116 2.88 -4.34 7.09
C THR A 116 3.28 -4.57 5.64
N VAL A 117 2.35 -5.02 4.80
CA VAL A 117 2.61 -5.30 3.38
C VAL A 117 3.01 -4.01 2.65
N LYS A 118 2.23 -2.93 2.80
CA LYS A 118 2.50 -1.65 2.14
C LYS A 118 3.79 -0.99 2.63
N CYS A 119 3.98 -0.86 3.94
CA CYS A 119 5.19 -0.25 4.49
C CYS A 119 6.44 -1.11 4.27
N GLY A 120 6.30 -2.44 4.24
CA GLY A 120 7.39 -3.34 3.89
C GLY A 120 7.82 -3.16 2.43
N PHE A 121 6.87 -3.08 1.51
CA PHE A 121 7.10 -2.75 0.11
C PHE A 121 7.78 -1.37 -0.05
N GLU A 122 7.28 -0.35 0.66
CA GLU A 122 7.85 1.01 0.70
C GLU A 122 9.31 1.02 1.10
N ASN A 123 9.68 0.21 2.09
CA ASN A 123 11.05 0.08 2.59
C ASN A 123 11.93 -0.87 1.73
N GLY A 124 11.43 -1.31 0.58
CA GLY A 124 12.19 -2.08 -0.41
C GLY A 124 12.32 -3.57 -0.09
N PHE A 125 11.48 -4.12 0.79
CA PHE A 125 11.42 -5.56 1.01
C PHE A 125 10.57 -6.23 -0.09
N GLU A 126 10.99 -7.41 -0.53
CA GLU A 126 10.15 -8.32 -1.31
C GLU A 126 9.13 -8.96 -0.36
N MET A 127 7.88 -8.52 -0.45
CA MET A 127 6.77 -8.99 0.38
C MET A 127 6.15 -10.26 -0.21
N ILE A 128 6.06 -11.30 0.60
CA ILE A 128 5.43 -12.58 0.26
C ILE A 128 4.27 -12.80 1.23
N VAL A 129 3.07 -13.07 0.69
CA VAL A 129 1.87 -13.37 1.48
C VAL A 129 1.37 -14.75 1.06
N PRO A 130 1.63 -15.81 1.85
CA PRO A 130 1.10 -17.13 1.55
C PRO A 130 -0.41 -17.18 1.76
N GLU A 131 -1.09 -17.98 0.95
CA GLU A 131 -2.54 -18.18 1.07
C GLU A 131 -2.93 -18.67 2.48
N PHE A 132 -4.06 -18.16 2.97
CA PHE A 132 -4.62 -18.49 4.28
C PHE A 132 -3.59 -18.34 5.41
N CYS A 133 -2.65 -17.39 5.30
CA CYS A 133 -1.72 -17.03 6.38
C CYS A 133 -2.02 -15.64 6.96
N ASN A 134 -3.12 -15.03 6.55
CA ASN A 134 -3.73 -13.87 7.20
C ASN A 134 -5.23 -14.09 7.31
N SER A 135 -5.86 -13.42 8.27
CA SER A 135 -7.31 -13.50 8.46
C SER A 135 -7.85 -12.22 9.12
N THR A 136 -9.18 -12.10 9.14
CA THR A 136 -9.91 -11.00 9.74
C THR A 136 -11.33 -11.45 10.15
N PHE A 137 -12.13 -10.51 10.64
CA PHE A 137 -13.53 -10.71 11.04
C PHE A 137 -14.48 -10.01 10.06
N ASP A 138 -15.75 -10.40 10.11
CA ASP A 138 -16.80 -9.66 9.40
C ASP A 138 -16.88 -8.23 9.96
N ASN A 139 -17.19 -7.27 9.08
CA ASN A 139 -17.51 -5.90 9.47
C ASN A 139 -18.78 -5.43 8.73
N ASP A 140 -19.21 -4.19 9.00
CA ASP A 140 -20.44 -3.64 8.45
C ASP A 140 -20.45 -3.50 6.91
N PHE A 141 -19.28 -3.57 6.26
CA PHE A 141 -19.12 -3.31 4.83
C PHE A 141 -18.80 -4.57 4.01
N MET A 142 -18.04 -5.51 4.57
CA MET A 142 -17.57 -6.72 3.90
C MET A 142 -17.53 -7.90 4.87
N THR A 143 -17.83 -9.09 4.36
CA THR A 143 -17.52 -10.32 5.10
C THR A 143 -16.01 -10.51 5.22
N ALA A 144 -15.57 -11.31 6.18
CA ALA A 144 -14.18 -11.66 6.40
C ALA A 144 -13.58 -12.36 5.18
N GLU A 145 -14.37 -13.20 4.51
CA GLU A 145 -13.99 -13.83 3.24
C GLU A 145 -13.81 -12.80 2.12
N GLN A 146 -14.77 -11.90 1.94
CA GLN A 146 -14.67 -10.84 0.94
C GLN A 146 -13.45 -9.95 1.18
N THR A 147 -13.19 -9.63 2.45
CA THR A 147 -12.02 -8.84 2.85
C THR A 147 -10.72 -9.61 2.54
N TYR A 148 -10.63 -10.87 2.94
CA TYR A 148 -9.50 -11.74 2.60
C TYR A 148 -9.25 -11.77 1.09
N CYS A 149 -10.27 -12.05 0.26
CA CYS A 149 -10.13 -12.11 -1.19
C CYS A 149 -9.75 -10.75 -1.78
N TYR A 150 -10.39 -9.67 -1.33
CA TYR A 150 -10.08 -8.32 -1.80
C TYR A 150 -8.60 -7.99 -1.62
N TYR A 151 -8.04 -8.23 -0.43
CA TYR A 151 -6.63 -7.94 -0.17
C TYR A 151 -5.67 -8.94 -0.84
N ASN A 152 -5.91 -10.24 -0.70
CA ASN A 152 -4.98 -11.26 -1.18
C ASN A 152 -5.00 -11.44 -2.69
N GLU A 153 -6.13 -11.21 -3.37
CA GLU A 153 -6.28 -11.50 -4.79
C GLU A 153 -6.26 -10.25 -5.67
N PHE A 154 -6.64 -9.09 -5.13
CA PHE A 154 -6.73 -7.85 -5.89
C PHE A 154 -5.79 -6.75 -5.37
N MET A 155 -5.86 -6.43 -4.07
CA MET A 155 -5.21 -5.25 -3.52
C MET A 155 -3.69 -5.41 -3.43
N TRP A 156 -3.20 -6.54 -2.88
CA TRP A 156 -1.76 -6.81 -2.74
C TRP A 156 -1.17 -7.51 -3.96
N LYS A 157 -1.90 -8.44 -4.56
CA LYS A 157 -1.39 -9.35 -5.58
C LYS A 157 -0.82 -8.58 -6.76
N ASN A 158 0.45 -8.85 -7.07
CA ASN A 158 1.22 -8.21 -8.13
C ASN A 158 1.43 -6.69 -7.96
N ARG A 159 0.92 -6.07 -6.88
CA ARG A 159 1.05 -4.63 -6.62
C ARG A 159 2.04 -4.36 -5.49
N TYR A 160 1.75 -4.91 -4.30
CA TYR A 160 2.53 -4.71 -3.09
C TYR A 160 3.23 -6.00 -2.62
N ALA A 161 2.67 -7.17 -2.94
CA ALA A 161 3.22 -8.45 -2.55
C ALA A 161 3.03 -9.54 -3.61
N LYS A 162 3.83 -10.61 -3.50
CA LYS A 162 3.56 -11.88 -4.14
C LYS A 162 2.63 -12.69 -3.25
N CYS A 163 1.36 -12.76 -3.64
CA CYS A 163 0.38 -13.63 -3.01
C CYS A 163 0.47 -15.01 -3.67
N ILE A 164 0.96 -16.00 -2.93
CA ILE A 164 1.37 -17.32 -3.45
C ILE A 164 0.69 -18.45 -2.68
N ASP A 165 0.66 -19.64 -3.28
CA ASP A 165 0.18 -20.83 -2.57
C ASP A 165 1.14 -21.28 -1.46
N MET A 166 0.65 -22.16 -0.58
CA MET A 166 1.45 -22.66 0.54
C MET A 166 2.65 -23.49 0.09
N ALA A 167 2.57 -24.21 -1.03
CA ALA A 167 3.66 -25.04 -1.51
C ALA A 167 4.85 -24.19 -1.98
N GLU A 168 4.58 -23.10 -2.69
CA GLU A 168 5.59 -22.13 -3.12
C GLU A 168 6.22 -21.42 -1.91
N ALA A 169 5.42 -21.02 -0.92
CA ALA A 169 5.94 -20.40 0.31
C ALA A 169 6.91 -21.34 1.07
N LEU A 170 6.55 -22.62 1.19
CA LEU A 170 7.40 -23.63 1.80
C LEU A 170 8.67 -23.89 1.00
N ASP A 171 8.61 -23.88 -0.32
CA ASP A 171 9.80 -23.98 -1.16
C ASP A 171 10.75 -22.80 -0.95
N MET A 172 10.22 -21.57 -0.82
CA MET A 172 11.03 -20.39 -0.51
C MET A 172 11.72 -20.47 0.86
N ILE A 173 11.05 -21.07 1.86
CA ILE A 173 11.63 -21.31 3.19
C ILE A 173 12.75 -22.35 3.12
N ARG A 174 12.55 -23.43 2.35
CA ARG A 174 13.54 -24.49 2.14
C ARG A 174 14.77 -24.00 1.36
N ASN A 175 14.58 -23.03 0.48
CA ASN A 175 15.60 -22.48 -0.41
C ASN A 175 15.82 -20.95 -0.19
N PRO A 176 16.27 -20.51 0.99
CA PRO A 176 16.29 -19.09 1.37
C PRO A 176 17.35 -18.25 0.63
N LYS A 177 18.25 -18.90 -0.13
CA LYS A 177 19.30 -18.25 -0.93
C LYS A 177 18.86 -17.86 -2.33
N ASP A 178 17.67 -18.26 -2.76
CA ASP A 178 17.15 -17.87 -4.07
C ASP A 178 16.95 -16.36 -4.14
N LYS A 179 17.67 -15.75 -5.09
CA LYS A 179 17.59 -14.31 -5.35
C LYS A 179 16.14 -13.94 -5.67
N PRO A 180 15.66 -12.76 -5.24
CA PRO A 180 14.39 -12.21 -5.68
C PRO A 180 14.29 -12.33 -7.19
N LYS A 181 13.38 -13.17 -7.69
CA LYS A 181 12.99 -13.12 -9.09
C LYS A 181 12.16 -11.85 -9.21
N PHE A 182 12.81 -10.73 -9.52
CA PHE A 182 12.13 -9.52 -9.92
C PHE A 182 11.19 -9.90 -11.07
N ILE A 183 9.90 -9.64 -10.88
CA ILE A 183 8.91 -9.85 -11.92
C ILE A 183 9.40 -9.02 -13.12
N ARG A 184 9.48 -9.66 -14.30
CA ARG A 184 9.66 -8.93 -15.55
C ARG A 184 8.51 -7.95 -15.63
N VAL A 185 8.82 -6.68 -15.38
CA VAL A 185 7.96 -5.54 -15.69
C VAL A 185 7.47 -5.77 -17.13
N ASN A 186 6.15 -5.86 -17.31
CA ASN A 186 5.60 -5.93 -18.66
C ASN A 186 6.09 -4.70 -19.42
N LYS A 187 6.19 -4.79 -20.75
CA LYS A 187 6.63 -3.64 -21.56
C LYS A 187 5.78 -2.42 -21.17
N THR A 188 6.43 -1.41 -20.60
CA THR A 188 5.79 -0.17 -20.16
C THR A 188 4.94 0.40 -21.29
N GLN A 189 3.70 0.73 -20.98
CA GLN A 189 2.76 1.35 -21.91
C GLN A 189 1.98 2.47 -21.23
N ILE A 190 1.79 3.57 -21.96
CA ILE A 190 0.79 4.57 -21.61
C ILE A 190 -0.47 4.22 -22.39
N ARG A 191 -1.53 3.86 -21.67
CA ARG A 191 -2.81 3.41 -22.25
C ARG A 191 -3.98 4.21 -21.72
N ARG A 192 -5.12 4.17 -22.41
CA ARG A 192 -6.38 4.76 -21.90
C ARG A 192 -6.88 3.99 -20.67
N ALA A 193 -7.50 4.71 -19.76
CA ALA A 193 -8.22 4.13 -18.63
C ALA A 193 -9.50 3.42 -19.08
N THR A 194 -9.89 2.38 -18.33
CA THR A 194 -11.18 1.69 -18.43
C THR A 194 -11.90 1.74 -17.09
N GLU A 195 -13.17 1.34 -17.05
CA GLU A 195 -13.94 1.27 -15.79
C GLU A 195 -13.31 0.32 -14.76
N GLU A 196 -12.63 -0.74 -15.21
CA GLU A 196 -11.92 -1.69 -14.33
C GLU A 196 -10.77 -1.03 -13.57
N ASP A 197 -10.20 0.06 -14.12
CA ASP A 197 -9.12 0.80 -13.48
C ASP A 197 -9.61 1.75 -12.38
N ALA A 198 -10.92 2.02 -12.30
CA ALA A 198 -11.48 3.09 -11.47
C ALA A 198 -11.09 2.98 -9.99
N SER A 199 -11.06 1.76 -9.45
CA SER A 199 -10.64 1.53 -8.06
C SER A 199 -9.17 1.88 -7.84
N ARG A 200 -8.29 1.53 -8.78
CA ARG A 200 -6.84 1.82 -8.69
C ARG A 200 -6.55 3.30 -8.91
N ILE A 201 -7.24 3.93 -9.86
CA ILE A 201 -7.20 5.38 -10.07
C ILE A 201 -7.60 6.11 -8.79
N ALA A 202 -8.72 5.71 -8.18
CA ALA A 202 -9.20 6.30 -6.94
C ALA A 202 -8.23 6.09 -5.78
N GLU A 203 -7.60 4.91 -5.65
CA GLU A 203 -6.56 4.67 -4.64
C GLU A 203 -5.38 5.64 -4.80
N ILE A 204 -4.84 5.78 -6.02
CA ILE A 204 -3.74 6.71 -6.32
C ILE A 204 -4.14 8.14 -5.97
N LEU A 205 -5.33 8.59 -6.38
CA LEU A 205 -5.82 9.93 -6.13
C LEU A 205 -6.00 10.21 -4.64
N VAL A 206 -6.70 9.33 -3.93
CA VAL A 206 -6.96 9.47 -2.48
C VAL A 206 -5.64 9.52 -1.73
N PHE A 207 -4.72 8.60 -2.03
CA PHE A 207 -3.45 8.53 -1.32
C PHE A 207 -2.53 9.72 -1.64
N ALA A 208 -2.38 10.08 -2.92
CA ALA A 208 -1.54 11.21 -3.33
C ALA A 208 -2.06 12.54 -2.73
N LYS A 209 -3.38 12.74 -2.73
CA LYS A 209 -4.00 13.91 -2.09
C LYS A 209 -3.80 13.89 -0.58
N ARG A 210 -4.00 12.76 0.12
CA ARG A 210 -3.74 12.69 1.57
C ARG A 210 -2.28 13.01 1.92
N MET A 211 -1.33 12.57 1.11
CA MET A 211 0.09 12.83 1.36
C MET A 211 0.49 14.29 1.11
N LYS A 212 -0.04 14.94 0.06
CA LYS A 212 0.34 16.32 -0.28
C LYS A 212 -0.63 17.36 0.28
N TYR A 213 -1.91 17.16 0.04
CA TYR A 213 -2.94 18.18 0.23
C TYR A 213 -3.37 18.31 1.69
N ARG A 214 -3.25 17.26 2.50
CA ARG A 214 -3.57 17.32 3.94
C ARG A 214 -2.81 18.45 4.65
N SER A 215 -1.50 18.57 4.40
CA SER A 215 -0.66 19.63 5.00
C SER A 215 -0.97 21.05 4.48
N ILE A 216 -1.58 21.14 3.30
CA ILE A 216 -1.92 22.39 2.64
C ILE A 216 -3.27 22.90 3.16
N PHE A 217 -4.31 22.07 3.07
CA PHE A 217 -5.68 22.47 3.42
C PHE A 217 -5.98 22.32 4.91
N ASN A 218 -5.27 21.45 5.63
CA ASN A 218 -5.46 21.17 7.06
C ASN A 218 -6.91 20.77 7.42
N ASP A 219 -7.59 20.05 6.51
CA ASP A 219 -8.93 19.53 6.69
C ASP A 219 -8.90 18.00 6.81
N ASP A 220 -8.79 17.53 8.06
CA ASP A 220 -8.79 16.10 8.38
C ASP A 220 -10.18 15.46 8.18
N ALA A 221 -11.25 16.21 8.39
CA ALA A 221 -12.62 15.72 8.23
C ALA A 221 -12.88 15.38 6.76
N TYR A 222 -12.45 16.24 5.84
CA TYR A 222 -12.49 15.93 4.41
C TYR A 222 -11.52 14.79 4.05
N SER A 223 -10.26 14.89 4.47
CA SER A 223 -9.19 13.96 4.04
C SER A 223 -9.46 12.51 4.44
N PHE A 224 -10.05 12.29 5.62
CA PHE A 224 -10.30 10.95 6.18
C PHE A 224 -11.77 10.59 6.35
N GLY A 225 -12.70 11.54 6.20
CA GLY A 225 -14.14 11.29 6.19
C GLY A 225 -14.69 11.19 4.77
N GLU A 226 -14.45 12.20 3.93
CA GLU A 226 -15.09 12.31 2.61
C GLU A 226 -14.26 11.73 1.47
N LEU A 227 -12.94 11.94 1.47
CA LEU A 227 -12.02 11.49 0.42
C LEU A 227 -11.75 9.98 0.55
N GLN A 228 -12.72 9.16 0.16
CA GLN A 228 -12.65 7.70 0.22
C GLN A 228 -12.60 7.06 -1.18
N VAL A 229 -11.96 5.90 -1.27
CA VAL A 229 -11.71 5.20 -2.54
C VAL A 229 -13.01 4.87 -3.28
N ILE A 230 -14.01 4.30 -2.61
CA ILE A 230 -15.27 3.89 -3.26
C ILE A 230 -16.06 5.09 -3.82
N PRO A 231 -16.37 6.15 -3.04
CA PRO A 231 -17.02 7.35 -3.56
C PRO A 231 -16.24 8.00 -4.71
N VAL A 232 -14.91 8.07 -4.61
CA VAL A 232 -14.07 8.63 -5.68
C VAL A 232 -14.17 7.77 -6.94
N ALA A 233 -14.05 6.44 -6.84
CA ALA A 233 -14.15 5.54 -7.99
C ALA A 233 -15.50 5.69 -8.70
N LYS A 234 -16.62 5.70 -7.95
CA LYS A 234 -17.96 5.90 -8.50
C LYS A 234 -18.09 7.24 -9.21
N LYS A 235 -17.62 8.34 -8.58
CA LYS A 235 -17.64 9.67 -9.18
C LYS A 235 -16.91 9.72 -10.52
N TYR A 236 -15.76 9.06 -10.65
CA TYR A 236 -14.98 9.08 -11.89
C TYR A 236 -15.65 8.31 -13.03
N ILE A 237 -16.33 7.20 -12.72
CA ILE A 237 -17.13 6.44 -13.68
C ILE A 237 -18.35 7.27 -14.11
N GLU A 238 -19.16 7.75 -13.16
CA GLU A 238 -20.45 8.41 -13.41
C GLU A 238 -20.30 9.72 -14.21
N ASN A 239 -19.20 10.45 -14.04
CA ASN A 239 -18.95 11.71 -14.73
C ASN A 239 -18.13 11.56 -16.03
N GLY A 240 -17.80 10.33 -16.45
CA GLY A 240 -17.03 10.08 -17.67
C GLY A 240 -15.57 10.60 -17.63
N PHE A 241 -15.00 10.79 -16.44
CA PHE A 241 -13.65 11.33 -16.30
C PHE A 241 -12.57 10.39 -16.84
N LEU A 242 -12.89 9.10 -16.97
CA LEU A 242 -11.99 8.08 -17.49
C LEU A 242 -11.71 8.24 -19.01
N ASP A 243 -12.64 8.83 -19.77
CA ASP A 243 -12.57 8.94 -21.23
C ASP A 243 -11.32 9.71 -21.71
N ASN A 244 -10.89 10.67 -20.90
CA ASN A 244 -9.78 11.58 -21.17
C ASN A 244 -8.54 11.26 -20.30
N MET A 245 -8.51 10.09 -19.67
CA MET A 245 -7.46 9.68 -18.75
C MET A 245 -6.54 8.62 -19.36
N PHE A 246 -5.24 8.81 -19.16
CA PHE A 246 -4.18 7.91 -19.59
C PHE A 246 -3.38 7.45 -18.38
N LEU A 247 -3.02 6.17 -18.38
CA LEU A 247 -2.39 5.48 -17.28
C LEU A 247 -1.00 5.03 -17.69
N TYR A 248 -0.01 5.25 -16.82
CA TYR A 248 1.27 4.57 -16.90
C TYR A 248 1.09 3.16 -16.34
N ASP A 249 1.23 2.15 -17.18
CA ASP A 249 1.01 0.75 -16.83
C ASP A 249 2.17 -0.12 -17.33
N ASP A 250 2.81 -0.84 -16.42
CA ASP A 250 3.88 -1.79 -16.72
C ASP A 250 3.61 -3.18 -16.13
N GLY A 251 2.32 -3.51 -16.01
CA GLY A 251 1.77 -4.62 -15.22
C GLY A 251 1.15 -4.13 -13.90
N ILE A 252 1.47 -2.88 -13.51
CA ILE A 252 0.87 -2.16 -12.39
C ILE A 252 0.60 -0.73 -12.86
N ILE A 253 -0.57 -0.18 -12.55
CA ILE A 253 -0.86 1.25 -12.78
C ILE A 253 -0.13 2.07 -11.72
N LYS A 254 0.83 2.90 -12.15
CA LYS A 254 1.71 3.69 -11.27
C LYS A 254 1.40 5.18 -11.26
N GLY A 255 0.73 5.67 -12.28
CA GLY A 255 0.38 7.07 -12.40
C GLY A 255 -0.67 7.27 -13.48
N LEU A 256 -1.27 8.45 -13.45
CA LEU A 256 -2.34 8.84 -14.35
C LEU A 256 -2.16 10.29 -14.78
N ILE A 257 -2.67 10.59 -15.97
CA ILE A 257 -2.78 11.95 -16.49
C ILE A 257 -4.14 12.11 -17.18
N ARG A 258 -4.88 13.17 -16.88
CA ARG A 258 -6.14 13.52 -17.55
C ARG A 258 -5.96 14.77 -18.37
N ILE A 259 -6.31 14.70 -19.65
CA ILE A 259 -6.05 15.75 -20.64
C ILE A 259 -7.36 16.12 -21.32
N GLU A 260 -7.73 17.40 -21.28
CA GLU A 260 -8.88 17.92 -22.02
C GLU A 260 -8.45 19.08 -22.91
N LYS A 261 -8.59 18.89 -24.22
CA LYS A 261 -8.18 19.86 -25.24
C LYS A 261 -6.69 20.25 -25.08
N GLU A 262 -6.43 21.44 -24.54
CA GLU A 262 -5.09 21.98 -24.33
C GLU A 262 -4.64 21.95 -22.87
N GLU A 263 -5.47 21.42 -21.96
CA GLU A 263 -5.24 21.44 -20.53
C GLU A 263 -4.84 20.06 -19.99
N ILE A 264 -3.79 20.03 -19.16
CA ILE A 264 -3.56 18.91 -18.26
C ILE A 264 -4.36 19.18 -16.98
N LEU A 265 -5.47 18.48 -16.81
CA LEU A 265 -6.38 18.65 -15.66
C LEU A 265 -5.89 17.92 -14.42
N GLU A 266 -5.29 16.74 -14.61
CA GLU A 266 -4.80 15.92 -13.51
C GLU A 266 -3.50 15.25 -13.92
N LEU A 267 -2.54 15.21 -13.01
CA LEU A 267 -1.35 14.39 -13.10
C LEU A 267 -1.01 13.90 -11.69
N TYR A 268 -1.09 12.59 -11.49
CA TYR A 268 -0.77 11.99 -10.20
C TYR A 268 0.07 10.74 -10.41
N VAL A 269 1.12 10.62 -9.61
CA VAL A 269 1.94 9.42 -9.50
C VAL A 269 1.74 8.88 -8.09
N ASP A 270 1.45 7.59 -8.01
CA ASP A 270 1.38 6.88 -6.73
C ASP A 270 2.65 7.15 -5.92
N HIS A 271 2.48 7.41 -4.63
CA HIS A 271 3.57 7.81 -3.75
C HIS A 271 4.76 6.83 -3.78
N PHE A 272 4.50 5.53 -3.88
CA PHE A 272 5.55 4.51 -3.91
C PHE A 272 6.38 4.50 -5.20
N PHE A 273 5.89 5.15 -6.27
CA PHE A 273 6.55 5.19 -7.58
C PHE A 273 7.05 6.59 -7.96
N GLN A 274 6.99 7.56 -7.04
CA GLN A 274 7.56 8.89 -7.25
C GLN A 274 9.09 8.81 -7.38
N GLY A 275 9.67 9.71 -8.17
CA GLY A 275 11.11 9.72 -8.46
C GLY A 275 11.59 8.64 -9.45
N GLN A 276 10.71 7.78 -9.95
CA GLN A 276 11.05 6.71 -10.92
C GLN A 276 10.81 7.09 -12.39
N GLY A 277 10.58 8.38 -12.69
CA GLY A 277 10.34 8.87 -14.06
C GLY A 277 8.90 8.70 -14.59
N VAL A 278 7.99 8.10 -13.82
CA VAL A 278 6.57 7.87 -14.22
C VAL A 278 5.88 9.17 -14.67
N GLY A 279 5.98 10.23 -13.85
CA GLY A 279 5.35 11.52 -14.18
C GLY A 279 5.96 12.15 -15.43
N SER A 280 7.27 12.02 -15.63
CA SER A 280 7.98 12.55 -16.79
C SER A 280 7.52 11.89 -18.08
N GLU A 281 7.35 10.57 -18.08
CA GLU A 281 6.81 9.82 -19.21
C GLU A 281 5.36 10.24 -19.52
N LEU A 282 4.52 10.44 -18.50
CA LEU A 282 3.14 10.91 -18.68
C LEU A 282 3.07 12.33 -19.29
N ILE A 283 3.89 13.28 -18.81
CA ILE A 283 3.96 14.61 -19.42
C ILE A 283 4.50 14.57 -20.84
N LYS A 284 5.55 13.77 -21.07
CA LYS A 284 6.12 13.61 -22.41
C LYS A 284 5.05 13.11 -23.38
N TYR A 285 4.31 12.07 -23.00
CA TYR A 285 3.19 11.55 -23.78
C TYR A 285 2.13 12.61 -24.07
N ALA A 286 1.74 13.40 -23.07
CA ALA A 286 0.80 14.50 -23.26
C ALA A 286 1.29 15.52 -24.30
N LYS A 287 2.55 15.94 -24.19
CA LYS A 287 3.16 16.94 -25.08
C LYS A 287 3.35 16.44 -26.51
N GLU A 288 3.54 15.14 -26.69
CA GLU A 288 3.75 14.51 -28.01
C GLU A 288 2.44 14.19 -28.73
N ASN A 289 1.36 13.89 -27.99
CA ASN A 289 0.11 13.37 -28.56
C ASN A 289 -1.07 14.34 -28.49
N TYR A 290 -0.98 15.42 -27.69
CA TYR A 290 -2.05 16.38 -27.46
C TYR A 290 -1.55 17.82 -27.55
N PRO A 291 -2.41 18.79 -27.91
CA PRO A 291 -2.03 20.20 -28.01
C PRO A 291 -1.96 20.87 -26.63
N VAL A 292 -1.35 20.21 -25.64
CA VAL A 292 -1.28 20.74 -24.27
C VAL A 292 -0.44 22.02 -24.21
N SER A 293 -1.06 23.08 -23.71
CA SER A 293 -0.49 24.42 -23.62
C SER A 293 -0.49 24.97 -22.19
N PHE A 294 -1.35 24.47 -21.30
CA PHE A 294 -1.41 24.94 -19.92
C PHE A 294 -1.89 23.88 -18.92
N LEU A 295 -1.73 24.21 -17.64
CA LEU A 295 -2.29 23.47 -16.51
C LEU A 295 -2.51 24.40 -15.32
N TRP A 296 -3.30 23.95 -14.35
CA TRP A 296 -3.43 24.58 -13.04
C TRP A 296 -2.81 23.70 -11.97
N THR A 297 -2.11 24.32 -11.02
CA THR A 297 -1.59 23.61 -9.85
C THR A 297 -1.73 24.45 -8.60
N ILE A 298 -1.81 23.80 -7.44
CA ILE A 298 -1.92 24.48 -6.14
C ILE A 298 -0.64 25.28 -5.91
N GLU A 299 -0.77 26.57 -5.62
CA GLU A 299 0.35 27.51 -5.44
C GLU A 299 1.32 27.03 -4.36
N LYS A 300 0.80 26.45 -3.27
CA LYS A 300 1.59 25.89 -2.17
C LYS A 300 2.22 24.52 -2.48
N ASN A 301 1.85 23.86 -3.57
CA ASN A 301 2.44 22.57 -3.95
C ASN A 301 3.74 22.80 -4.74
N ILE A 302 4.76 23.27 -4.03
CA ILE A 302 6.06 23.67 -4.60
C ILE A 302 6.73 22.52 -5.38
N ASP A 303 6.60 21.28 -4.90
CA ASP A 303 7.13 20.11 -5.61
C ASP A 303 6.51 19.93 -6.99
N ALA A 304 5.18 20.12 -7.10
CA ALA A 304 4.49 20.05 -8.38
C ALA A 304 4.88 21.21 -9.30
N VAL A 305 4.97 22.44 -8.77
CA VAL A 305 5.42 23.62 -9.54
C VAL A 305 6.81 23.36 -10.14
N HIS A 306 7.79 22.99 -9.32
CA HIS A 306 9.15 22.68 -9.81
C HIS A 306 9.16 21.52 -10.80
N PHE A 307 8.35 20.49 -10.56
CA PHE A 307 8.21 19.38 -11.49
C PHE A 307 7.71 19.87 -12.87
N TYR A 308 6.67 20.71 -12.92
CA TYR A 308 6.16 21.25 -14.18
C TYR A 308 7.16 22.20 -14.86
N GLU A 309 7.90 23.02 -14.09
CA GLU A 309 8.99 23.87 -14.60
C GLU A 309 10.08 23.05 -15.28
N ALA A 310 10.51 21.95 -14.67
CA ALA A 310 11.48 21.03 -15.25
C ALA A 310 11.00 20.41 -16.57
N HIS A 311 9.69 20.38 -16.82
CA HIS A 311 9.10 19.87 -18.06
C HIS A 311 8.65 20.96 -19.04
N GLY A 312 9.06 22.21 -18.80
CA GLY A 312 8.88 23.34 -19.71
C GLY A 312 7.54 24.06 -19.60
N PHE A 313 6.88 23.98 -18.44
CA PHE A 313 5.78 24.88 -18.11
C PHE A 313 6.29 26.01 -17.22
N HIS A 314 5.77 27.22 -17.36
CA HIS A 314 6.21 28.40 -16.64
C HIS A 314 5.05 29.04 -15.92
N LEU A 315 5.28 29.49 -14.68
CA LEU A 315 4.31 30.24 -13.91
C LEU A 315 3.84 31.48 -14.70
N THR A 316 2.56 31.79 -14.56
CA THR A 316 1.95 33.01 -15.09
C THR A 316 1.42 33.87 -13.95
N ASP A 317 1.12 35.13 -14.22
CA ASP A 317 0.46 36.02 -13.23
C ASP A 317 -1.01 35.66 -12.98
N THR A 318 -1.52 34.61 -13.64
CA THR A 318 -2.92 34.20 -13.52
C THR A 318 -3.08 33.21 -12.37
N ARG A 319 -3.83 33.61 -11.35
CA ARG A 319 -4.22 32.76 -10.22
C ARG A 319 -5.72 32.86 -9.95
N LYS A 320 -6.32 31.82 -9.38
CA LYS A 320 -7.71 31.82 -8.92
C LYS A 320 -7.84 31.02 -7.62
N LEU A 321 -8.93 31.26 -6.87
CA LEU A 321 -9.23 30.49 -5.68
C LEU A 321 -9.60 29.06 -6.06
N GLU A 322 -9.06 28.08 -5.35
CA GLU A 322 -9.46 26.68 -5.47
C GLU A 322 -10.84 26.50 -4.82
N GLU A 323 -11.78 25.95 -5.59
CA GLU A 323 -13.19 25.89 -5.21
C GLU A 323 -13.37 25.16 -3.87
N GLY A 324 -14.13 25.78 -2.95
CA GLY A 324 -14.40 25.21 -1.63
C GLY A 324 -13.24 25.33 -0.63
N THR A 325 -12.17 26.08 -0.94
CA THR A 325 -11.00 26.21 -0.06
C THR A 325 -10.52 27.66 0.08
N THR A 326 -9.57 27.91 0.97
CA THR A 326 -8.86 29.20 1.11
C THR A 326 -7.58 29.27 0.29
N GLU A 327 -7.29 28.25 -0.51
CA GLU A 327 -6.03 28.10 -1.23
C GLU A 327 -6.15 28.59 -2.66
N TYR A 328 -5.01 28.97 -3.25
CA TYR A 328 -4.94 29.43 -4.62
C TYR A 328 -4.34 28.35 -5.53
N ILE A 329 -4.87 28.29 -6.75
CA ILE A 329 -4.22 27.61 -7.87
C ILE A 329 -3.66 28.63 -8.84
N VAL A 330 -2.48 28.33 -9.37
CA VAL A 330 -1.74 29.14 -10.35
C VAL A 330 -1.75 28.45 -11.70
N MET A 331 -1.91 29.23 -12.76
CA MET A 331 -1.82 28.72 -14.13
C MET A 331 -0.35 28.67 -14.54
N MET A 332 0.08 27.53 -15.08
CA MET A 332 1.37 27.37 -15.73
C MET A 332 1.18 27.13 -17.23
N ARG A 333 2.00 27.77 -18.06
CA ARG A 333 1.93 27.69 -19.53
C ARG A 333 3.24 27.23 -20.15
N ARG A 334 3.14 26.46 -21.23
CA ARG A 334 4.27 25.98 -22.01
C ARG A 334 4.58 26.89 -23.20
#